data_AF-A0A4P5YD87-F1
#
_entry.id   AF-A0A4P5YD87-F1
#
_cell.length_a   1.000
_cell.length_b   1.000
_cell.length_c   1.000
_cell.angle_alpha   90.00
_cell.angle_beta   90.00
_cell.angle_gamma   90.00
#
_symmetry.space_group_name_H-M   'P 1'
#
loop_
_entity.id
_entity.type
_entity.pdbx_description
1 polymer ?
#
loop_
_entity_poly.entity_id
_entity_poly.type
_entity_poly.pdbx_seq_one_letter_code
_entity_poly.pdbx_strand_id
1 'polypeptide(L)'
;MKFMSDVPPVKQSFVQEFMGFLKTFGIIGLAIAFVIGAAASKLVSALVTDIVNPAVGLALPSGDLKTLQSNIVNSVTGSVSEFKYGDFIANIIDFIIIALIVFIMYKVLSKFKLVDDKTKTP
;
A
#
# COMPACT_ATOMS: atom_id res chain seq x y z
N MET A 1 38.77 -35.35 -34.32
CA MET A 1 37.74 -34.89 -33.35
C MET A 1 38.25 -33.67 -32.55
N LYS A 2 38.52 -32.52 -33.18
CA LYS A 2 38.95 -31.30 -32.47
C LYS A 2 38.52 -30.00 -33.18
N PHE A 3 37.35 -30.01 -33.84
CA PHE A 3 36.87 -28.89 -34.66
C PHE A 3 35.56 -28.27 -34.14
N MET A 4 35.26 -28.41 -32.85
CA MET A 4 34.00 -27.90 -32.26
C MET A 4 34.19 -27.13 -30.94
N SER A 5 35.37 -26.56 -30.67
CA SER A 5 35.62 -25.82 -29.42
C SER A 5 35.67 -24.28 -29.56
N ASP A 6 35.68 -23.73 -30.77
CA ASP A 6 35.77 -22.27 -30.97
C ASP A 6 34.45 -21.70 -31.50
N VAL A 7 33.39 -21.83 -30.71
CA VAL A 7 32.24 -20.93 -30.85
C VAL A 7 32.71 -19.56 -30.35
N PRO A 8 32.76 -18.51 -31.19
CA PRO A 8 33.24 -17.20 -30.76
C PRO A 8 32.41 -16.70 -29.57
N PRO A 9 33.02 -16.01 -28.59
CA PRO A 9 32.26 -15.42 -27.50
C PRO A 9 31.22 -14.48 -28.11
N VAL A 10 29.95 -14.81 -27.91
CA VAL A 10 28.84 -13.95 -28.33
C VAL A 10 29.09 -12.60 -27.69
N LYS A 11 29.32 -11.56 -28.51
CA LYS A 11 29.44 -10.19 -28.04
C LYS A 11 28.12 -9.84 -27.36
N GLN A 12 28.09 -10.00 -26.03
CA GLN A 12 26.89 -9.75 -25.24
C GLN A 12 26.54 -8.30 -25.47
N SER A 13 25.34 -8.05 -25.98
CA SER A 13 24.86 -6.68 -26.10
C SER A 13 24.68 -6.11 -24.68
N PHE A 14 24.83 -4.80 -24.52
CA PHE A 14 24.56 -4.13 -23.24
C PHE A 14 23.21 -4.53 -22.63
N VAL A 15 22.19 -4.77 -23.47
CA VAL A 15 20.87 -5.23 -23.05
C VAL A 15 20.91 -6.64 -22.42
N GLN A 16 21.75 -7.53 -22.94
CA GLN A 16 21.91 -8.88 -22.38
C GLN A 16 22.68 -8.84 -21.05
N GLU A 17 23.71 -7.99 -20.94
CA GLU A 17 24.45 -7.78 -19.69
C GLU A 17 23.53 -7.16 -18.61
N PHE A 18 22.73 -6.17 -18.99
CA PHE A 18 21.75 -5.55 -18.12
C PHE A 18 20.64 -6.52 -17.70
N MET A 19 20.08 -7.30 -18.62
CA MET A 19 19.09 -8.33 -18.29
C MET A 19 19.70 -9.44 -17.41
N GLY A 20 20.96 -9.77 -17.63
CA GLY A 20 21.75 -10.65 -16.76
C GLY A 20 21.87 -10.09 -15.35
N PHE A 21 22.22 -8.82 -15.21
CA PHE A 21 22.28 -8.11 -13.93
C PHE A 21 20.94 -8.15 -13.19
N LEU A 22 19.84 -7.76 -13.84
CA LEU A 22 18.51 -7.76 -13.22
C LEU A 22 18.08 -9.14 -12.70
N LYS A 23 18.48 -10.21 -13.42
CA LYS A 23 18.24 -11.59 -13.01
C LYS A 23 19.13 -12.00 -11.83
N THR A 24 20.43 -11.71 -11.90
CA THR A 24 21.41 -12.03 -10.84
C THR A 24 21.03 -11.41 -9.50
N PHE A 25 20.56 -10.17 -9.52
CA PHE A 25 20.16 -9.46 -8.29
C PHE A 25 18.67 -9.64 -7.93
N GLY A 26 17.91 -10.45 -8.67
CA GLY A 26 16.50 -10.72 -8.37
C GLY A 26 15.57 -9.49 -8.42
N ILE A 27 16.01 -8.40 -9.05
CA ILE A 27 15.32 -7.09 -9.03
C ILE A 27 13.95 -7.17 -9.71
N ILE A 28 13.81 -8.06 -10.70
CA ILE A 28 12.56 -8.27 -11.43
C ILE A 28 11.41 -8.66 -10.48
N GLY A 29 11.67 -9.56 -9.54
CA GLY A 29 10.67 -9.98 -8.55
C GLY A 29 10.29 -8.86 -7.59
N LEU A 30 11.29 -8.10 -7.13
CA LEU A 30 11.09 -6.94 -6.26
C LEU A 30 10.28 -5.84 -6.95
N ALA A 31 10.55 -5.55 -8.22
CA ALA A 31 9.82 -4.56 -9.00
C ALA A 31 8.33 -4.93 -9.13
N ILE A 32 8.03 -6.20 -9.42
CA ILE A 32 6.65 -6.69 -9.52
C ILE A 32 5.94 -6.58 -8.16
N ALA A 33 6.59 -7.02 -7.09
CA ALA A 33 6.04 -6.95 -5.74
C ALA A 33 5.73 -5.50 -5.32
N PHE A 34 6.62 -4.55 -5.64
CA PHE A 34 6.44 -3.14 -5.34
C PHE A 34 5.27 -2.53 -6.11
N VAL A 35 5.15 -2.80 -7.41
CA VAL A 35 4.05 -2.28 -8.24
C VAL A 35 2.70 -2.80 -7.75
N ILE A 36 2.61 -4.09 -7.45
CA ILE A 36 1.39 -4.70 -6.90
C ILE A 36 1.09 -4.12 -5.51
N GLY A 37 2.10 -3.97 -4.65
CA GLY A 37 1.95 -3.38 -3.32
C GLY A 37 1.44 -1.93 -3.38
N ALA A 38 1.95 -1.12 -4.30
CA ALA A 38 1.49 0.25 -4.51
C ALA A 38 0.02 0.29 -4.99
N ALA A 39 -0.34 -0.58 -5.94
CA ALA A 39 -1.71 -0.68 -6.44
C ALA A 39 -2.69 -1.14 -5.35
N ALA A 40 -2.31 -2.15 -4.55
CA ALA A 40 -3.11 -2.64 -3.43
C ALA A 40 -3.28 -1.57 -2.33
N SER A 41 -2.22 -0.84 -1.99
CA SER A 41 -2.27 0.29 -1.06
C SER A 41 -3.27 1.34 -1.55
N LYS A 42 -3.21 1.72 -2.83
CA LYS A 42 -4.15 2.67 -3.42
C LYS A 42 -5.60 2.18 -3.38
N LEU A 43 -5.84 0.89 -3.63
CA LEU A 43 -7.18 0.30 -3.54
C LEU A 43 -7.73 0.40 -2.11
N VAL A 44 -6.91 0.07 -1.11
CA VAL A 44 -7.30 0.19 0.30
C VAL A 44 -7.57 1.65 0.66
N SER A 45 -6.68 2.57 0.29
CA SER A 45 -6.86 4.00 0.54
C SER A 45 -8.16 4.51 -0.08
N ALA A 46 -8.46 4.16 -1.34
CA ALA A 46 -9.72 4.53 -1.98
C ALA A 46 -10.94 3.98 -1.22
N LEU A 47 -10.87 2.73 -0.75
CA LEU A 47 -11.95 2.14 0.05
C LEU A 47 -12.19 2.92 1.35
N VAL A 48 -11.13 3.34 2.05
CA VAL A 48 -11.33 4.15 3.27
C VAL A 48 -11.78 5.57 2.93
N THR A 49 -11.18 6.23 1.94
CA THR A 49 -11.55 7.60 1.55
C THR A 49 -12.97 7.69 1.00
N ASP A 50 -13.43 6.71 0.23
CA ASP A 50 -14.71 6.78 -0.48
C ASP A 50 -15.87 6.16 0.32
N ILE A 51 -15.59 5.22 1.24
CA ILE A 51 -16.64 4.52 1.99
C ILE A 51 -16.54 4.82 3.49
N VAL A 52 -15.35 4.68 4.08
CA VAL A 52 -15.20 4.79 5.54
C VAL A 52 -15.26 6.23 6.01
N ASN A 53 -14.58 7.14 5.31
CA ASN A 53 -14.55 8.56 5.65
C ASN A 53 -15.96 9.18 5.58
N PRO A 54 -16.79 8.94 4.55
CA PRO A 54 -18.18 9.36 4.55
C PRO A 54 -19.01 8.68 5.64
N ALA A 55 -18.84 7.37 5.89
CA ALA A 55 -19.61 6.67 6.92
C ALA A 55 -19.30 7.18 8.34
N VAL A 56 -18.02 7.45 8.64
CA VAL A 56 -17.59 8.07 9.90
C VAL A 56 -18.07 9.52 9.96
N GLY A 57 -18.02 10.26 8.85
CA GLY A 57 -18.54 11.62 8.74
C GLY A 57 -20.06 11.74 8.85
N LEU A 58 -20.82 10.66 8.63
CA LEU A 58 -22.28 10.60 8.86
C LEU A 58 -22.63 10.16 10.28
N ALA A 59 -21.78 9.34 10.91
CA ALA A 59 -21.91 8.99 12.33
C ALA A 59 -21.53 10.16 13.26
N LEU A 60 -20.76 11.12 12.75
CA LEU A 60 -20.53 12.43 13.33
C LEU A 60 -21.61 13.39 12.78
N PRO A 61 -22.39 14.14 13.60
CA PRO A 61 -23.56 14.90 13.12
C PRO A 61 -23.28 16.08 12.16
N SER A 62 -22.05 16.25 11.70
CA SER A 62 -21.60 17.34 10.84
C SER A 62 -20.91 16.73 9.63
N GLY A 63 -21.71 16.47 8.58
CA GLY A 63 -21.29 15.82 7.35
C GLY A 63 -20.05 16.46 6.70
N ASP A 64 -19.25 15.59 6.08
CA ASP A 64 -17.99 15.82 5.38
C ASP A 64 -16.74 16.01 6.27
N LEU A 65 -15.84 15.02 6.25
CA LEU A 65 -14.50 15.16 6.86
C LEU A 65 -13.65 16.27 6.19
N LYS A 66 -14.03 16.72 4.98
CA LYS A 66 -13.41 17.87 4.31
C LYS A 66 -13.97 19.22 4.77
N THR A 67 -15.28 19.30 5.05
CA THR A 67 -15.84 20.49 5.71
C THR A 67 -15.48 20.52 7.19
N LEU A 68 -15.08 19.39 7.79
CA LEU A 68 -14.43 19.35 9.11
C LEU A 68 -12.98 19.84 9.09
N GLN A 69 -12.26 19.91 7.96
CA GLN A 69 -10.97 20.62 7.95
C GLN A 69 -11.15 22.14 8.06
N SER A 70 -12.26 22.69 7.55
CA SER A 70 -12.64 24.10 7.78
C SER A 70 -13.51 24.31 9.03
N ASN A 71 -14.17 23.26 9.54
CA ASN A 71 -15.11 23.31 10.67
C ASN A 71 -14.77 22.34 11.82
N ILE A 72 -13.51 21.93 11.98
CA ILE A 72 -12.96 21.58 13.31
C ILE A 72 -12.74 22.89 14.12
N VAL A 73 -13.59 23.87 13.88
CA VAL A 73 -14.26 24.55 14.98
C VAL A 73 -15.24 23.56 15.63
N ASN A 74 -14.68 22.66 16.42
CA ASN A 74 -15.28 22.21 17.67
C ASN A 74 -16.62 21.50 17.64
N SER A 75 -16.55 20.23 18.03
CA SER A 75 -17.54 19.68 18.96
C SER A 75 -16.97 19.44 20.35
N VAL A 76 -15.96 20.25 20.76
CA VAL A 76 -15.54 20.38 22.17
C VAL A 76 -15.34 21.84 22.63
N THR A 77 -14.89 22.81 21.82
CA THR A 77 -14.62 24.20 22.30
C THR A 77 -14.64 25.33 21.23
N GLY A 78 -15.80 25.78 20.75
CA GLY A 78 -16.02 26.76 19.66
C GLY A 78 -15.04 27.92 19.41
N SER A 79 -13.87 27.66 18.82
CA SER A 79 -12.91 28.65 18.29
C SER A 79 -12.28 28.22 16.95
N VAL A 80 -12.33 29.14 15.99
CA VAL A 80 -11.67 29.13 14.67
C VAL A 80 -10.17 29.35 14.87
N SER A 81 -9.35 28.38 14.47
CA SER A 81 -7.91 28.58 14.40
C SER A 81 -7.29 27.62 13.39
N GLU A 82 -6.76 28.17 12.30
CA GLU A 82 -5.85 27.51 11.37
C GLU A 82 -4.55 27.14 12.12
N PHE A 83 -4.57 25.97 12.75
CA PHE A 83 -3.37 25.33 13.28
C PHE A 83 -3.19 24.01 12.54
N LYS A 84 -2.07 23.89 11.80
CA LYS A 84 -1.63 22.71 11.05
C LYS A 84 -1.47 21.41 11.88
N TYR A 85 -1.81 21.46 13.17
CA TYR A 85 -1.85 20.30 14.06
C TYR A 85 -3.06 19.40 13.78
N GLY A 86 -4.17 19.96 13.28
CA GLY A 86 -5.36 19.20 12.90
C GLY A 86 -5.09 18.18 11.79
N ASP A 87 -4.34 18.57 10.75
CA ASP A 87 -4.01 17.69 9.62
C ASP A 87 -3.15 16.50 10.03
N PHE A 88 -2.21 16.71 10.97
CA PHE A 88 -1.37 15.63 11.47
C PHE A 88 -2.19 14.59 12.25
N ILE A 89 -3.11 15.04 13.10
CA ILE A 89 -4.01 14.15 13.84
C ILE A 89 -4.96 13.42 12.90
N ALA A 90 -5.50 14.10 11.88
CA ALA A 90 -6.34 13.48 10.86
C ALA A 90 -5.60 12.37 10.12
N ASN A 91 -4.35 12.62 9.71
CA ASN A 91 -3.51 11.62 9.05
C ASN A 91 -3.21 10.40 9.96
N ILE A 92 -3.05 10.61 11.28
CA ILE A 92 -2.89 9.51 12.24
C ILE A 92 -4.17 8.67 12.31
N ILE A 93 -5.34 9.30 12.35
CA ILE A 93 -6.63 8.60 12.39
C ILE A 93 -6.82 7.78 11.10
N ASP A 94 -6.55 8.37 9.94
CA ASP A 94 -6.60 7.67 8.64
C ASP A 94 -5.64 6.48 8.60
N PHE A 95 -4.43 6.62 9.14
CA PHE A 95 -3.47 5.52 9.23
C PHE A 95 -4.00 4.36 10.10
N ILE A 96 -4.59 4.67 11.26
CA ILE A 96 -5.19 3.66 12.15
C ILE A 96 -6.36 2.94 11.46
N ILE A 97 -7.20 3.68 10.72
CA ILE A 97 -8.33 3.11 9.96
C ILE A 97 -7.82 2.18 8.85
N ILE A 98 -6.84 2.62 8.05
CA ILE A 98 -6.23 1.80 7.00
C ILE A 98 -5.62 0.53 7.61
N ALA A 99 -4.86 0.66 8.71
CA ALA A 99 -4.27 -0.49 9.39
C ALA A 99 -5.33 -1.50 9.88
N LEU A 100 -6.46 -1.00 10.41
CA LEU A 100 -7.57 -1.85 10.84
C LEU A 100 -8.22 -2.60 9.66
N ILE A 101 -8.43 -1.93 8.53
CA ILE A 101 -9.03 -2.54 7.33
C ILE A 101 -8.10 -3.60 6.74
N VAL A 102 -6.80 -3.30 6.62
CA VAL A 102 -5.81 -4.28 6.15
C VAL A 102 -5.77 -5.50 7.07
N PHE A 103 -5.85 -5.30 8.39
CA PHE A 103 -5.91 -6.39 9.35
C PHE A 103 -7.18 -7.24 9.20
N ILE A 104 -8.34 -6.61 9.00
CA ILE A 104 -9.59 -7.32 8.75
C ILE A 104 -9.49 -8.12 7.44
N MET A 105 -8.99 -7.52 6.36
CA MET A 105 -8.80 -8.21 5.08
C MET A 105 -7.86 -9.41 5.23
N TYR A 106 -6.72 -9.24 5.89
CA TYR A 106 -5.81 -10.35 6.21
C TYR A 106 -6.55 -11.46 6.97
N LYS A 107 -7.27 -11.12 8.04
CA LYS A 107 -8.01 -12.10 8.86
C LYS A 107 -9.09 -12.84 8.07
N VAL A 108 -9.78 -12.16 7.15
CA VAL A 108 -10.77 -12.77 6.26
C VAL A 108 -10.08 -13.74 5.29
N LEU A 109 -9.01 -13.32 4.63
CA LEU A 109 -8.26 -14.17 3.69
C LEU A 109 -7.64 -15.39 4.40
N SER A 110 -7.11 -15.22 5.61
CA SER A 110 -6.61 -16.31 6.46
C SER A 110 -7.72 -17.27 6.89
N LYS A 111 -8.93 -16.78 7.19
CA LYS A 111 -10.09 -17.63 7.49
C LYS A 111 -10.49 -18.51 6.32
N PHE A 112 -10.35 -18.01 5.09
CA PHE A 112 -10.63 -18.78 3.87
C PHE A 112 -9.48 -19.72 3.47
N LYS A 113 -8.38 -19.80 4.25
CA LYS A 113 -7.18 -20.60 3.94
C LYS A 113 -6.59 -20.33 2.55
N LEU A 114 -6.87 -19.16 1.97
CA LEU A 114 -6.32 -18.76 0.66
C LEU A 114 -4.89 -18.19 0.80
N VAL A 115 -4.44 -18.02 2.04
CA VAL A 115 -3.06 -17.75 2.42
C VAL A 115 -2.59 -19.00 3.17
N ASP A 116 -1.62 -19.72 2.60
CA ASP A 116 -0.98 -20.83 3.29
C ASP A 116 -0.36 -20.32 4.60
N ASP A 117 -0.85 -20.83 5.72
CA ASP A 117 -0.32 -20.53 7.03
C ASP A 117 1.03 -21.24 7.20
N LYS A 118 2.11 -20.61 6.70
CA LYS A 118 3.48 -21.08 6.89
C LYS A 118 3.89 -21.10 8.37
N THR A 119 3.05 -20.61 9.30
CA THR A 119 3.30 -20.67 10.75
C THR A 119 2.72 -21.92 11.43
N LYS A 120 2.04 -22.79 10.68
CA LYS A 120 1.63 -24.13 11.15
C LYS A 120 2.21 -25.22 10.25
N THR A 121 3.47 -25.55 10.49
CA THR A 121 4.01 -26.88 10.22
C THR A 121 4.40 -27.48 11.59
N PRO A 122 4.10 -28.75 11.89
CA PRO A 122 4.45 -29.38 13.16
C PRO A 122 5.97 -29.39 13.42
#